data_AF-A0AAV0C717-F1
#
_entry.id   AF-A0AAV0C717-F1
#
_cell.length_a   1.000
_cell.length_b   1.000
_cell.length_c   1.000
_cell.angle_alpha   90.00
_cell.angle_beta   90.00
_cell.angle_gamma   90.00
#
_symmetry.space_group_name_H-M   'P 1'
#
loop_
_entity.id
_entity.type
_entity.pdbx_description
1 polymer ?
#
loop_
_entity_poly.entity_id
_entity_poly.type
_entity_poly.pdbx_seq_one_letter_code
_entity_poly.pdbx_strand_id
1 'polypeptide(L)'
;MDRLTGAAHLMIVSDLDHTMVDHHDPENLSLLRFNALWEANYRNNSLLVFSTGRSPTLYKELRKEKPMLTPDITILSVGTEITYGNSMVPDNGWEECLNHKWDRSIITEETSKFSELKLQSETEQRPHKVSFYVQKDKAQEITRALSTRLAERGLDVKIIYSGGMDLDILPQGAGKGQAMAYLLKKLKSEDQLPKNTLACGDSGNDAELFSIPDVYGVMVANAQEELLQWHAANAKGNPKILHATERCAAGIIQAIGHFNLGPNKSPRDVTGVTDSNEISSPAYEIVELFLFMEKWRRGETENSEANLATIKDFCRSSGIFVHPSGVEKSLEDCIDSLRASYGDKRGKHFRIWVDQVIPMQVGSDSWLVRFKRWEISGEERQCRLTTILLCSKDLNDAQGSKCMYVHQTWLHGAAAKDHSSTSNCFIF
;
A
#
# COMPACT_ATOMS: atom_id res chain seq x y z
N MET A 1 -11.50 12.25 6.19
CA MET A 1 -10.38 11.92 5.27
C MET A 1 -9.64 13.21 5.02
N ASP A 2 -8.80 13.62 5.97
CA ASP A 2 -8.49 15.05 6.13
C ASP A 2 -7.30 15.50 5.25
N ARG A 3 -6.74 14.58 4.47
CA ARG A 3 -5.60 14.84 3.57
C ARG A 3 -6.04 15.49 2.25
N LEU A 4 -7.22 15.17 1.75
CA LEU A 4 -7.70 15.68 0.45
C LEU A 4 -8.69 16.81 0.66
N THR A 5 -8.50 17.90 -0.06
CA THR A 5 -9.41 19.06 -0.07
C THR A 5 -10.53 18.94 -1.12
N GLY A 6 -10.61 17.82 -1.83
CA GLY A 6 -11.61 17.54 -2.86
C GLY A 6 -11.53 16.10 -3.38
N ALA A 7 -12.20 15.83 -4.49
CA ALA A 7 -12.22 14.52 -5.15
C ALA A 7 -10.81 14.02 -5.51
N ALA A 8 -10.52 12.77 -5.17
CA ALA A 8 -9.26 12.12 -5.51
C ALA A 8 -9.09 12.03 -7.04
N HIS A 9 -7.88 12.25 -7.53
CA HIS A 9 -7.56 12.07 -8.95
C HIS A 9 -7.65 10.61 -9.37
N LEU A 10 -7.08 9.72 -8.56
CA LEU A 10 -7.12 8.28 -8.73
C LEU A 10 -7.43 7.64 -7.38
N MET A 11 -8.25 6.60 -7.37
CA MET A 11 -8.37 5.67 -6.24
C MET A 11 -7.91 4.29 -6.70
N ILE A 12 -6.85 3.75 -6.09
CA ILE A 12 -6.44 2.36 -6.31
C ILE A 12 -7.03 1.50 -5.21
N VAL A 13 -7.82 0.51 -5.60
CA VAL A 13 -8.37 -0.53 -4.71
C VAL A 13 -7.68 -1.83 -5.06
N SER A 14 -6.74 -2.27 -4.22
CA SER A 14 -5.91 -3.43 -4.51
C SER A 14 -6.09 -4.51 -3.47
N ASP A 15 -6.25 -5.75 -3.92
CA ASP A 15 -5.92 -6.89 -3.07
C ASP A 15 -4.45 -6.87 -2.65
N LEU A 16 -4.13 -7.60 -1.56
CA LEU A 16 -2.79 -7.68 -1.01
C LEU A 16 -2.04 -8.92 -1.50
N ASP A 17 -2.51 -10.11 -1.14
CA ASP A 17 -1.76 -11.34 -1.29
C ASP A 17 -1.72 -11.75 -2.77
N HIS A 18 -0.54 -11.91 -3.36
CA HIS A 18 -0.36 -12.20 -4.78
C HIS A 18 -0.85 -11.08 -5.74
N THR A 19 -1.41 -9.98 -5.23
CA THR A 19 -1.76 -8.79 -6.02
C THR A 19 -0.82 -7.62 -5.74
N MET A 20 -0.81 -7.04 -4.53
CA MET A 20 0.15 -5.98 -4.18
C MET A 20 1.48 -6.58 -3.69
N VAL A 21 1.40 -7.70 -2.98
CA VAL A 21 2.53 -8.37 -2.32
C VAL A 21 2.84 -9.66 -3.06
N ASP A 22 4.09 -9.82 -3.49
CA ASP A 22 4.59 -11.10 -3.94
C ASP A 22 5.26 -11.84 -2.76
N HIS A 23 4.67 -12.97 -2.37
CA HIS A 23 5.23 -13.82 -1.31
C HIS A 23 6.47 -14.58 -1.75
N HIS A 24 6.72 -14.68 -3.06
CA HIS A 24 7.87 -15.36 -3.63
C HIS A 24 9.03 -14.40 -3.94
N ASP A 25 8.85 -13.09 -3.75
CA ASP A 25 9.89 -12.08 -3.91
C ASP A 25 10.48 -11.70 -2.53
N PRO A 26 11.64 -12.25 -2.15
CA PRO A 26 12.28 -11.90 -0.88
C PRO A 26 12.76 -10.42 -0.86
N GLU A 27 13.06 -9.84 -2.02
CA GLU A 27 13.57 -8.48 -2.13
C GLU A 27 12.45 -7.43 -2.24
N ASN A 28 11.20 -7.88 -2.42
CA ASN A 28 10.00 -7.05 -2.56
C ASN A 28 10.13 -5.94 -3.61
N LEU A 29 10.85 -6.20 -4.70
CA LEU A 29 11.23 -5.20 -5.69
C LEU A 29 10.02 -4.54 -6.34
N SER A 30 9.04 -5.32 -6.79
CA SER A 30 7.83 -4.79 -7.42
C SER A 30 7.00 -3.94 -6.45
N LEU A 31 6.90 -4.36 -5.18
CA LEU A 31 6.24 -3.59 -4.12
C LEU A 31 6.96 -2.27 -3.87
N LEU A 32 8.30 -2.30 -3.74
CA LEU A 32 9.10 -1.09 -3.53
C LEU A 32 9.08 -0.14 -4.74
N ARG A 33 8.98 -0.67 -5.97
CA ARG A 33 8.75 0.13 -7.18
C ARG A 33 7.41 0.85 -7.12
N PHE A 34 6.34 0.16 -6.72
CA PHE A 34 5.02 0.76 -6.53
C PHE A 34 5.06 1.81 -5.42
N ASN A 35 5.71 1.53 -4.29
CA ASN A 35 5.82 2.48 -3.18
C ASN A 35 6.47 3.80 -3.62
N ALA A 36 7.62 3.72 -4.29
CA ALA A 36 8.32 4.89 -4.79
C ALA A 36 7.46 5.68 -5.80
N LEU A 37 6.77 4.99 -6.71
CA LEU A 37 5.87 5.62 -7.67
C LEU A 37 4.71 6.34 -6.97
N TRP A 38 4.06 5.67 -6.02
CA TRP A 38 2.90 6.18 -5.29
C TRP A 38 3.25 7.41 -4.47
N GLU A 39 4.29 7.32 -3.65
CA GLU A 39 4.70 8.42 -2.77
C GLU A 39 5.23 9.64 -3.54
N ALA A 40 5.85 9.42 -4.70
CA ALA A 40 6.36 10.52 -5.52
C ALA A 40 5.27 11.26 -6.31
N ASN A 41 4.26 10.54 -6.83
CA ASN A 41 3.34 11.09 -7.85
C ASN A 41 1.88 11.12 -7.44
N TYR A 42 1.44 10.23 -6.55
CA TYR A 42 0.00 9.99 -6.31
C TYR A 42 -0.43 10.35 -4.89
N ARG A 43 0.46 10.21 -3.90
CA ARG A 43 0.10 10.32 -2.48
C ARG A 43 -0.59 11.63 -2.11
N ASN A 44 -0.32 12.73 -2.82
CA ASN A 44 -0.88 14.04 -2.47
C ASN A 44 -2.34 14.23 -2.90
N ASN A 45 -2.77 13.58 -3.98
CA ASN A 45 -4.08 13.85 -4.61
C ASN A 45 -4.92 12.60 -4.92
N SER A 46 -4.42 11.41 -4.59
CA SER A 46 -5.04 10.12 -4.90
C SER A 46 -5.25 9.30 -3.63
N LEU A 47 -6.11 8.29 -3.66
CA LEU A 47 -6.44 7.42 -2.52
C LEU A 47 -5.91 6.01 -2.72
N LEU A 48 -5.25 5.46 -1.70
CA LEU A 48 -4.85 4.06 -1.66
C LEU A 48 -5.77 3.26 -0.76
N VAL A 49 -6.39 2.22 -1.30
CA VAL A 49 -7.27 1.30 -0.59
C VAL A 49 -6.72 -0.12 -0.71
N PHE A 50 -6.49 -0.77 0.43
CA PHE A 50 -6.18 -2.20 0.45
C PHE A 50 -7.45 -3.00 0.72
N SER A 51 -7.81 -3.92 -0.18
CA SER A 51 -9.00 -4.76 -0.11
C SER A 51 -8.63 -6.24 -0.03
N THR A 52 -8.51 -6.79 1.17
CA THR A 52 -7.91 -8.11 1.41
C THR A 52 -8.87 -9.07 2.11
N GLY A 53 -8.66 -10.38 1.90
CA GLY A 53 -9.30 -11.44 2.67
C GLY A 53 -8.82 -11.54 4.13
N ARG A 54 -7.63 -10.99 4.42
CA ARG A 54 -7.02 -11.01 5.76
C ARG A 54 -7.88 -10.32 6.80
N SER A 55 -7.95 -10.92 7.99
CA SER A 55 -8.45 -10.25 9.20
C SER A 55 -7.57 -9.05 9.59
N PRO A 56 -8.08 -8.12 10.43
CA PRO A 56 -7.28 -7.01 10.94
C PRO A 56 -5.98 -7.45 11.64
N THR A 57 -5.96 -8.63 12.27
CA THR A 57 -4.77 -9.20 12.90
C THR A 57 -3.74 -9.60 11.85
N LEU A 58 -4.13 -10.45 10.87
CA LEU A 58 -3.23 -10.92 9.82
C LEU A 58 -2.75 -9.79 8.89
N TYR A 59 -3.57 -8.75 8.69
CA TYR A 59 -3.15 -7.55 7.97
C TYR A 59 -2.04 -6.80 8.72
N LYS A 60 -2.19 -6.62 10.05
CA LYS A 60 -1.16 -5.97 10.88
C LYS A 60 0.13 -6.79 10.92
N GLU A 61 0.06 -8.11 10.87
CA GLU A 61 1.22 -9.00 10.76
C GLU A 61 1.93 -8.83 9.43
N LEU A 62 1.18 -8.89 8.31
CA LEU A 62 1.76 -8.67 6.97
C LEU A 62 2.49 -7.33 6.87
N ARG A 63 1.93 -6.27 7.46
CA ARG A 63 2.58 -4.95 7.50
C ARG A 63 3.91 -4.93 8.24
N LYS A 64 4.11 -5.82 9.22
CA LYS A 64 5.40 -5.98 9.93
C LYS A 64 6.40 -6.76 9.09
N GLU A 65 5.93 -7.71 8.30
CA GLU A 65 6.75 -8.58 7.45
C GLU A 65 7.20 -7.92 6.15
N LYS A 66 6.30 -7.15 5.52
CA LYS A 66 6.50 -6.58 4.18
C LYS A 66 6.64 -5.05 4.24
N PRO A 67 7.41 -4.44 3.32
CA PRO A 67 7.59 -2.98 3.26
C PRO A 67 6.37 -2.30 2.62
N MET A 68 5.19 -2.46 3.23
CA MET A 68 3.94 -1.90 2.71
C MET A 68 3.80 -0.42 3.09
N LEU A 69 3.23 0.36 2.16
CA LEU A 69 2.73 1.71 2.47
C LEU A 69 1.57 1.66 3.46
N THR A 70 1.33 2.78 4.13
CA THR A 70 0.10 3.01 4.89
C THR A 70 -1.01 3.49 3.95
N PRO A 71 -2.07 2.68 3.72
CA PRO A 71 -3.19 3.08 2.87
C PRO A 71 -4.04 4.16 3.57
N ASP A 72 -4.90 4.82 2.80
CA ASP A 72 -5.90 5.74 3.34
C ASP A 72 -7.11 4.98 3.92
N ILE A 73 -7.45 3.83 3.32
CA ILE A 73 -8.60 2.99 3.68
C ILE A 73 -8.20 1.52 3.62
N THR A 74 -8.75 0.71 4.51
CA THR A 74 -8.66 -0.75 4.42
C THR A 74 -10.04 -1.37 4.35
N ILE A 75 -10.23 -2.28 3.41
CA ILE A 75 -11.35 -3.19 3.31
C ILE A 75 -10.79 -4.57 3.68
N LEU A 76 -11.18 -5.10 4.84
CA LEU A 76 -10.60 -6.30 5.45
C LEU A 76 -11.63 -7.43 5.51
N SER A 77 -11.15 -8.63 5.83
CA SER A 77 -12.01 -9.79 6.07
C SER A 77 -12.98 -10.06 4.90
N VAL A 78 -12.47 -9.97 3.66
CA VAL A 78 -13.26 -10.15 2.42
C VAL A 78 -14.38 -9.11 2.28
N GLY A 79 -14.15 -7.90 2.77
CA GLY A 79 -15.09 -6.79 2.63
C GLY A 79 -16.12 -6.67 3.74
N THR A 80 -15.98 -7.40 4.85
CA THR A 80 -16.89 -7.25 5.99
C THR A 80 -16.51 -6.13 6.94
N GLU A 81 -15.29 -5.58 6.82
CA GLU A 81 -14.79 -4.52 7.69
C GLU A 81 -14.18 -3.41 6.83
N ILE A 82 -14.69 -2.19 6.92
CA ILE A 82 -14.09 -0.99 6.31
C ILE A 82 -13.50 -0.16 7.43
N THR A 83 -12.23 0.25 7.31
CA THR A 83 -11.59 1.12 8.30
C THR A 83 -10.79 2.25 7.65
N TYR A 84 -10.65 3.36 8.36
CA TYR A 84 -10.04 4.59 7.84
C TYR A 84 -8.78 5.01 8.60
N GLY A 85 -7.78 5.45 7.83
CA GLY A 85 -6.58 6.12 8.31
C GLY A 85 -5.65 5.25 9.17
N ASN A 86 -4.67 5.91 9.80
CA ASN A 86 -3.64 5.25 10.59
C ASN A 86 -4.19 4.47 11.79
N SER A 87 -5.25 4.99 12.41
CA SER A 87 -5.89 4.38 13.58
C SER A 87 -6.85 3.24 13.23
N MET A 88 -7.10 3.00 11.93
CA MET A 88 -8.03 1.98 11.46
C MET A 88 -9.41 2.11 12.11
N VAL A 89 -9.98 3.33 12.07
CA VAL A 89 -11.30 3.61 12.65
C VAL A 89 -12.37 2.88 11.84
N PRO A 90 -13.21 2.01 12.44
CA PRO A 90 -14.24 1.27 11.71
C PRO A 90 -15.32 2.18 11.09
N ASP A 91 -15.89 1.74 9.97
CA ASP A 91 -17.09 2.34 9.39
C ASP A 91 -18.37 1.75 10.01
N ASN A 92 -18.95 2.48 10.97
CA ASN A 92 -20.19 2.05 11.62
C ASN A 92 -21.37 1.94 10.65
N GLY A 93 -21.42 2.78 9.60
CA GLY A 93 -22.49 2.73 8.62
C GLY A 93 -22.41 1.48 7.75
N TRP A 94 -21.20 0.99 7.46
CA TRP A 94 -21.02 -0.29 6.80
C TRP A 94 -21.41 -1.46 7.71
N GLU A 95 -20.99 -1.43 8.98
CA GLU A 95 -21.37 -2.45 9.97
C GLU A 95 -22.90 -2.58 10.10
N GLU A 96 -23.61 -1.45 10.16
CA GLU A 96 -25.08 -1.43 10.19
C GLU A 96 -25.70 -2.06 8.93
N CYS A 97 -25.14 -1.81 7.75
CA CYS A 97 -25.59 -2.44 6.51
C CYS A 97 -25.47 -3.96 6.55
N LEU A 98 -24.38 -4.47 7.13
CA LEU A 98 -24.09 -5.90 7.22
C LEU A 98 -24.92 -6.65 8.27
N ASN A 99 -25.53 -5.93 9.23
CA ASN A 99 -26.43 -6.53 10.22
C ASN A 99 -27.77 -7.00 9.63
N HIS A 100 -28.11 -6.56 8.42
CA HIS A 100 -29.38 -6.94 7.80
C HIS A 100 -29.43 -8.45 7.49
N LYS A 101 -30.40 -9.16 8.10
CA LYS A 101 -30.61 -10.61 7.93
C LYS A 101 -29.34 -11.45 8.16
N TRP A 102 -28.52 -11.01 9.10
CA TRP A 102 -27.32 -11.71 9.53
C TRP A 102 -27.45 -12.15 10.99
N ASP A 103 -27.20 -13.43 11.25
CA ASP A 103 -27.07 -13.97 12.60
C ASP A 103 -25.96 -15.03 12.63
N ARG A 104 -24.82 -14.64 13.20
CA ARG A 104 -23.64 -15.51 13.31
C ARG A 104 -23.90 -16.76 14.16
N SER A 105 -24.80 -16.69 15.14
CA SER A 105 -25.11 -17.82 16.02
C SER A 105 -25.81 -18.94 15.24
N ILE A 106 -26.79 -18.58 14.40
CA ILE A 106 -27.50 -19.51 13.52
C ILE A 106 -26.54 -20.12 12.49
N ILE A 107 -25.62 -19.34 11.93
CA ILE A 107 -24.61 -19.84 10.98
C ILE A 107 -23.72 -20.89 11.65
N THR A 108 -23.25 -20.60 12.87
CA THR A 108 -22.41 -21.53 13.62
C THR A 108 -23.19 -22.82 13.98
N GLU A 109 -24.47 -22.69 14.36
CA GLU A 109 -25.37 -23.82 14.60
C GLU A 109 -25.51 -24.71 13.35
N GLU A 110 -25.86 -24.13 12.19
CA GLU A 110 -26.09 -24.90 10.96
C GLU A 110 -24.81 -25.53 10.41
N THR A 111 -23.70 -24.81 10.43
CA THR A 111 -22.39 -25.31 9.94
C THR A 111 -21.83 -26.43 10.81
N SER A 112 -22.11 -26.45 12.12
CA SER A 112 -21.69 -27.56 13.00
C SER A 112 -22.26 -28.93 12.61
N LYS A 113 -23.31 -28.95 11.77
CA LYS A 113 -23.96 -30.16 11.25
C LYS A 113 -23.24 -30.77 10.05
N PHE A 114 -22.19 -30.12 9.53
CA PHE A 114 -21.39 -30.57 8.38
C PHE A 114 -20.00 -31.01 8.84
N SER A 115 -19.73 -32.31 8.80
CA SER A 115 -18.45 -32.90 9.24
C SER A 115 -17.25 -32.51 8.38
N GLU A 116 -17.52 -32.08 7.15
CA GLU A 116 -16.56 -31.72 6.12
C GLU A 116 -16.01 -30.30 6.30
N LEU A 117 -16.69 -29.48 7.10
CA LEU A 117 -16.28 -28.10 7.40
C LEU A 117 -15.36 -28.10 8.62
N LYS A 118 -14.12 -27.66 8.42
CA LYS A 118 -13.17 -27.44 9.51
C LYS A 118 -13.01 -25.95 9.76
N LEU A 119 -13.30 -25.46 10.96
CA LEU A 119 -13.09 -24.04 11.30
C LEU A 119 -11.65 -23.61 11.04
N GLN A 120 -11.49 -22.41 10.46
CA GLN A 120 -10.20 -21.72 10.44
C GLN A 120 -9.86 -21.15 11.82
N SER A 121 -8.70 -20.51 11.95
CA SER A 121 -8.24 -19.91 13.22
C SER A 121 -9.21 -18.86 13.75
N GLU A 122 -9.16 -18.62 15.06
CA GLU A 122 -10.02 -17.62 15.73
C GLU A 122 -9.85 -16.21 15.15
N THR A 123 -8.64 -15.86 14.69
CA THR A 123 -8.35 -14.59 14.02
C THR A 123 -9.17 -14.38 12.75
N GLU A 124 -9.54 -15.45 12.06
CA GLU A 124 -10.33 -15.43 10.84
C GLU A 124 -11.83 -15.53 11.08
N GLN A 125 -12.26 -15.64 12.35
CA GLN A 125 -13.66 -15.58 12.74
C GLN A 125 -14.00 -14.14 13.14
N ARG A 126 -14.87 -13.48 12.38
CA ARG A 126 -15.22 -12.06 12.59
C ARG A 126 -16.73 -11.91 12.85
N PRO A 127 -17.21 -10.73 13.30
CA PRO A 127 -18.65 -10.51 13.55
C PRO A 127 -19.53 -10.84 12.34
N HIS A 128 -19.05 -10.54 11.12
CA HIS A 128 -19.77 -10.76 9.85
C HIS A 128 -19.03 -11.72 8.89
N LYS A 129 -18.12 -12.56 9.41
CA LYS A 129 -17.40 -13.59 8.63
C LYS A 129 -17.25 -14.86 9.45
N VAL A 130 -17.67 -16.00 8.90
CA VAL A 130 -17.39 -17.33 9.47
C VAL A 130 -16.66 -18.17 8.43
N SER A 131 -15.44 -18.59 8.77
CA SER A 131 -14.47 -19.12 7.80
C SER A 131 -14.15 -20.60 8.08
N PHE A 132 -14.12 -21.41 7.03
CA PHE A 132 -13.86 -22.85 7.09
C PHE A 132 -12.84 -23.29 6.04
N TYR A 133 -12.26 -24.46 6.25
CA TYR A 133 -11.59 -25.26 5.23
C TYR A 133 -12.54 -26.35 4.74
N VAL A 134 -12.55 -26.57 3.43
CA VAL A 134 -13.35 -27.61 2.75
C VAL A 134 -12.58 -28.20 1.57
N GLN A 135 -12.75 -29.50 1.31
CA GLN A 135 -12.16 -30.15 0.15
C GLN A 135 -12.84 -29.69 -1.16
N LYS A 136 -12.05 -29.50 -2.22
CA LYS A 136 -12.52 -28.95 -3.51
C LYS A 136 -13.68 -29.72 -4.13
N ASP A 137 -13.67 -31.05 -4.03
CA ASP A 137 -14.71 -31.92 -4.57
C ASP A 137 -16.03 -31.85 -3.77
N LYS A 138 -15.98 -31.39 -2.51
CA LYS A 138 -17.14 -31.23 -1.63
C LYS A 138 -17.69 -29.81 -1.57
N ALA A 139 -16.87 -28.82 -1.92
CA ALA A 139 -17.20 -27.39 -1.78
C ALA A 139 -18.54 -27.01 -2.44
N GLN A 140 -18.80 -27.48 -3.67
CA GLN A 140 -20.00 -27.11 -4.41
C GLN A 140 -21.29 -27.67 -3.79
N GLU A 141 -21.26 -28.93 -3.33
CA GLU A 141 -22.41 -29.58 -2.71
C GLU A 141 -22.75 -28.94 -1.37
N ILE A 142 -21.73 -28.74 -0.52
CA ILE A 142 -21.89 -28.11 0.80
C ILE A 142 -22.39 -26.67 0.67
N THR A 143 -21.82 -25.90 -0.26
CA THR A 143 -22.27 -24.52 -0.51
C THR A 143 -23.76 -24.48 -0.84
N ARG A 144 -24.24 -25.35 -1.75
CA ARG A 144 -25.65 -25.40 -2.12
C ARG A 144 -26.54 -25.77 -0.92
N ALA A 145 -26.16 -26.79 -0.15
CA ALA A 145 -26.92 -27.24 1.01
C ALA A 145 -26.99 -26.17 2.12
N LEU A 146 -25.88 -25.51 2.43
CA LEU A 146 -25.80 -24.42 3.40
C LEU A 146 -26.65 -23.23 2.96
N SER A 147 -26.54 -22.79 1.71
CA SER A 147 -27.33 -21.68 1.18
C SER A 147 -28.83 -21.92 1.36
N THR A 148 -29.32 -23.13 1.07
CA THR A 148 -30.74 -23.48 1.29
C THR A 148 -31.12 -23.41 2.77
N ARG A 149 -30.35 -24.07 3.66
CA ARG A 149 -30.68 -24.12 5.09
C ARG A 149 -30.64 -22.74 5.77
N LEU A 150 -29.66 -21.91 5.43
CA LEU A 150 -29.52 -20.58 6.00
C LEU A 150 -30.65 -19.66 5.53
N ALA A 151 -31.07 -19.78 4.26
CA ALA A 151 -32.23 -19.07 3.74
C ALA A 151 -33.54 -19.50 4.42
N GLU A 152 -33.74 -20.79 4.68
CA GLU A 152 -34.90 -21.31 5.43
C GLU A 152 -34.96 -20.77 6.88
N ARG A 153 -33.80 -20.44 7.45
CA ARG A 153 -33.68 -19.79 8.77
C ARG A 153 -33.82 -18.25 8.71
N GLY A 154 -34.15 -17.69 7.54
CA GLY A 154 -34.38 -16.26 7.34
C GLY A 154 -33.11 -15.42 7.15
N LEU A 155 -31.96 -16.07 6.96
CA LEU A 155 -30.69 -15.38 6.73
C LEU A 155 -30.49 -15.09 5.25
N ASP A 156 -29.81 -13.99 4.95
CA ASP A 156 -29.40 -13.62 3.60
C ASP A 156 -27.88 -13.60 3.55
N VAL A 157 -27.30 -14.69 3.04
CA VAL A 157 -25.87 -14.97 3.12
C VAL A 157 -25.27 -15.24 1.76
N LYS A 158 -24.01 -14.87 1.64
CA LYS A 158 -23.13 -15.20 0.54
C LYS A 158 -22.05 -16.16 1.01
N ILE A 159 -21.81 -17.19 0.22
CA ILE A 159 -20.78 -18.19 0.48
C ILE A 159 -19.71 -18.05 -0.61
N ILE A 160 -18.48 -17.77 -0.20
CA ILE A 160 -17.34 -17.58 -1.10
C ILE A 160 -16.38 -18.74 -0.91
N TYR A 161 -16.09 -19.45 -2.00
CA TYR A 161 -15.03 -20.44 -2.04
C TYR A 161 -13.82 -19.87 -2.78
N SER A 162 -12.63 -19.93 -2.19
CA SER A 162 -11.41 -19.35 -2.77
C SER A 162 -10.15 -20.11 -2.35
N GLY A 163 -9.03 -19.87 -3.04
CA GLY A 163 -7.73 -20.46 -2.69
C GLY A 163 -7.68 -22.00 -2.78
N GLY A 164 -8.67 -22.63 -3.42
CA GLY A 164 -8.77 -24.08 -3.53
C GLY A 164 -9.15 -24.83 -2.24
N MET A 165 -9.39 -24.14 -1.12
CA MET A 165 -9.76 -24.80 0.15
C MET A 165 -10.57 -23.94 1.12
N ASP A 166 -10.59 -22.62 0.96
CA ASP A 166 -11.22 -21.72 1.91
C ASP A 166 -12.69 -21.50 1.56
N LEU A 167 -13.57 -21.56 2.57
CA LEU A 167 -15.00 -21.29 2.45
C LEU A 167 -15.43 -20.28 3.50
N ASP A 168 -15.80 -19.09 3.03
CA ASP A 168 -16.24 -17.97 3.85
C ASP A 168 -17.76 -17.79 3.74
N ILE A 169 -18.44 -17.70 4.87
CA ILE A 169 -19.86 -17.34 4.95
C ILE A 169 -19.95 -15.90 5.44
N LEU A 170 -20.56 -15.04 4.64
CA LEU A 170 -20.69 -13.60 4.84
C LEU A 170 -22.16 -13.16 4.67
N PRO A 171 -22.56 -11.97 5.14
CA PRO A 171 -23.83 -11.36 4.72
C PRO A 171 -23.91 -11.24 3.19
N GLN A 172 -25.11 -11.36 2.61
CA GLN A 172 -25.29 -11.26 1.16
C GLN A 172 -24.80 -9.93 0.58
N GLY A 173 -24.95 -8.84 1.34
CA GLY A 173 -24.45 -7.51 0.99
C GLY A 173 -22.94 -7.32 1.19
N ALA A 174 -22.19 -8.32 1.66
CA ALA A 174 -20.75 -8.25 1.85
C ALA A 174 -19.96 -8.69 0.62
N GLY A 175 -18.64 -8.56 0.70
CA GLY A 175 -17.70 -8.86 -0.38
C GLY A 175 -16.87 -7.64 -0.75
N LYS A 176 -15.71 -7.86 -1.37
CA LYS A 176 -14.81 -6.78 -1.80
C LYS A 176 -15.50 -5.80 -2.76
N GLY A 177 -16.27 -6.31 -3.72
CA GLY A 177 -17.03 -5.49 -4.67
C GLY A 177 -18.11 -4.65 -3.99
N GLN A 178 -18.90 -5.24 -3.09
CA GLN A 178 -19.96 -4.51 -2.37
C GLN A 178 -19.39 -3.45 -1.42
N ALA A 179 -18.29 -3.75 -0.72
CA ALA A 179 -17.60 -2.78 0.11
C ALA A 179 -17.05 -1.61 -0.72
N MET A 180 -16.48 -1.87 -1.91
CA MET A 180 -16.05 -0.83 -2.84
C MET A 180 -17.23 0.00 -3.37
N ALA A 181 -18.35 -0.63 -3.71
CA ALA A 181 -19.56 0.06 -4.17
C ALA A 181 -20.14 0.97 -3.07
N TYR A 182 -20.19 0.48 -1.82
CA TYR A 182 -20.56 1.28 -0.65
C TYR A 182 -19.63 2.50 -0.49
N LEU A 183 -18.31 2.27 -0.56
CA LEU A 183 -17.32 3.33 -0.43
C LEU A 183 -17.48 4.41 -1.52
N LEU A 184 -17.63 4.01 -2.78
CA LEU A 184 -17.86 4.95 -3.90
C LEU A 184 -19.15 5.74 -3.72
N LYS A 185 -20.23 5.09 -3.26
CA LYS A 185 -21.50 5.75 -2.96
C LYS A 185 -21.35 6.77 -1.84
N LYS A 186 -20.63 6.43 -0.77
CA LYS A 186 -20.35 7.32 0.35
C LYS A 186 -19.54 8.53 -0.10
N LEU A 187 -18.43 8.31 -0.80
CA LEU A 187 -17.60 9.37 -1.38
C LEU A 187 -18.40 10.28 -2.32
N LYS A 188 -19.30 9.71 -3.13
CA LYS A 188 -20.20 10.51 -3.97
C LYS A 188 -21.15 11.39 -3.16
N SER A 189 -21.71 10.89 -2.06
CA SER A 189 -22.58 11.68 -1.18
C SER A 189 -21.85 12.81 -0.45
N GLU A 190 -20.53 12.70 -0.31
CA GLU A 190 -19.64 13.68 0.31
C GLU A 190 -19.01 14.64 -0.74
N ASP A 191 -19.41 14.57 -2.01
CA ASP A 191 -18.82 15.31 -3.15
C ASP A 191 -17.30 15.04 -3.34
N GLN A 192 -16.88 13.82 -3.02
CA GLN A 192 -15.50 13.34 -3.06
C GLN A 192 -15.32 12.11 -3.96
N LEU A 193 -16.24 11.86 -4.89
CA LEU A 193 -16.15 10.74 -5.83
C LEU A 193 -14.83 10.82 -6.63
N PRO A 194 -13.96 9.80 -6.62
CA PRO A 194 -12.71 9.83 -7.36
C PRO A 194 -12.94 9.99 -8.86
N LYS A 195 -12.07 10.75 -9.54
CA LYS A 195 -12.15 10.93 -11.00
C LYS A 195 -11.93 9.62 -11.76
N ASN A 196 -11.01 8.79 -11.26
CA ASN A 196 -10.73 7.46 -11.76
C ASN A 196 -10.62 6.48 -10.61
N THR A 197 -11.02 5.24 -10.84
CA THR A 197 -10.83 4.12 -9.90
C THR A 197 -10.19 2.95 -10.62
N LEU A 198 -9.16 2.34 -10.02
CA LEU A 198 -8.49 1.15 -10.52
C LEU A 198 -8.61 0.03 -9.47
N ALA A 199 -9.36 -1.01 -9.79
CA ALA A 199 -9.45 -2.25 -9.02
C ALA A 199 -8.35 -3.24 -9.45
N CYS A 200 -7.66 -3.85 -8.48
CA CYS A 200 -6.57 -4.80 -8.72
C CYS A 200 -6.84 -6.10 -7.95
N GLY A 201 -6.68 -7.25 -8.60
CA GLY A 201 -6.89 -8.54 -7.96
C GLY A 201 -6.26 -9.71 -8.72
N ASP A 202 -6.22 -10.87 -8.07
CA ASP A 202 -5.65 -12.11 -8.60
C ASP A 202 -6.59 -13.32 -8.44
N SER A 203 -7.56 -13.29 -7.51
CA SER A 203 -8.34 -14.49 -7.15
C SER A 203 -9.85 -14.32 -7.26
N GLY A 204 -10.60 -15.40 -7.01
CA GLY A 204 -12.06 -15.39 -7.15
C GLY A 204 -12.80 -14.40 -6.25
N ASN A 205 -12.23 -14.04 -5.10
CA ASN A 205 -12.85 -13.05 -4.20
C ASN A 205 -12.73 -11.60 -4.73
N ASP A 206 -11.92 -11.37 -5.77
CA ASP A 206 -11.73 -10.08 -6.43
C ASP A 206 -12.67 -9.89 -7.63
N ALA A 207 -13.30 -10.95 -8.13
CA ALA A 207 -14.13 -10.94 -9.34
C ALA A 207 -15.19 -9.82 -9.34
N GLU A 208 -15.80 -9.56 -8.18
CA GLU A 208 -16.82 -8.53 -8.03
C GLU A 208 -16.27 -7.10 -8.12
N LEU A 209 -14.99 -6.88 -7.80
CA LEU A 209 -14.37 -5.56 -7.96
C LEU A 209 -14.41 -5.13 -9.43
N PHE A 210 -14.23 -6.08 -10.35
CA PHE A 210 -14.25 -5.85 -11.80
C PHE A 210 -15.66 -5.70 -12.38
N SER A 211 -16.70 -5.98 -11.58
CA SER A 211 -18.10 -5.83 -11.99
C SER A 211 -18.66 -4.43 -11.68
N ILE A 212 -17.91 -3.60 -10.95
CA ILE A 212 -18.37 -2.27 -10.57
C ILE A 212 -18.36 -1.33 -11.80
N PRO A 213 -19.48 -0.66 -12.12
CA PRO A 213 -19.54 0.27 -13.23
C PRO A 213 -18.51 1.40 -13.10
N ASP A 214 -17.98 1.83 -14.25
CA ASP A 214 -17.05 2.95 -14.36
C ASP A 214 -15.74 2.83 -13.57
N VAL A 215 -15.34 1.60 -13.27
CA VAL A 215 -14.05 1.25 -12.66
C VAL A 215 -13.15 0.59 -13.71
N TYR A 216 -11.87 0.96 -13.72
CA TYR A 216 -10.83 0.21 -14.44
C TYR A 216 -10.41 -1.00 -13.62
N GLY A 217 -10.14 -2.12 -14.27
CA GLY A 217 -9.75 -3.37 -13.65
C GLY A 217 -8.40 -3.86 -14.14
N VAL A 218 -7.55 -4.34 -13.24
CA VAL A 218 -6.38 -5.13 -13.59
C VAL A 218 -6.38 -6.47 -12.88
N MET A 219 -6.30 -7.52 -13.69
CA MET A 219 -5.96 -8.87 -13.26
C MET A 219 -4.45 -9.06 -13.45
N VAL A 220 -3.71 -9.28 -12.38
CA VAL A 220 -2.25 -9.46 -12.46
C VAL A 220 -1.91 -10.77 -13.19
N ALA A 221 -0.72 -10.86 -13.79
CA ALA A 221 -0.34 -12.02 -14.62
C ALA A 221 -0.35 -13.37 -13.88
N ASN A 222 -0.28 -13.32 -12.55
CA ASN A 222 -0.34 -14.48 -11.66
C ASN A 222 -1.74 -14.74 -11.09
N ALA A 223 -2.79 -14.25 -11.76
CA ALA A 223 -4.17 -14.52 -11.41
C ALA A 223 -4.48 -16.03 -11.40
N GLN A 224 -5.30 -16.44 -10.44
CA GLN A 224 -5.73 -17.81 -10.23
C GLN A 224 -6.79 -18.23 -11.27
N GLU A 225 -6.94 -19.55 -11.41
CA GLU A 225 -7.78 -20.15 -12.46
C GLU A 225 -9.22 -19.65 -12.38
N GLU A 226 -9.80 -19.53 -11.18
CA GLU A 226 -11.18 -19.10 -11.00
C GLU A 226 -11.44 -17.66 -11.47
N LEU A 227 -10.47 -16.75 -11.31
CA LEU A 227 -10.61 -15.38 -11.80
C LEU A 227 -10.45 -15.30 -13.32
N LEU A 228 -9.56 -16.11 -13.89
CA LEU A 228 -9.40 -16.24 -15.35
C LEU A 228 -10.66 -16.80 -16.01
N GLN A 229 -11.28 -17.81 -15.39
CA GLN A 229 -12.57 -18.37 -15.83
C GLN A 229 -13.67 -17.32 -15.74
N TRP A 230 -13.75 -16.58 -14.63
CA TRP A 230 -14.70 -15.48 -14.48
C TRP A 230 -14.51 -14.42 -15.57
N HIS A 231 -13.26 -14.02 -15.86
CA HIS A 231 -12.96 -13.04 -16.89
C HIS A 231 -13.37 -13.52 -18.29
N ALA A 232 -13.08 -14.77 -18.63
CA ALA A 232 -13.47 -15.35 -19.91
C ALA A 232 -14.99 -15.37 -20.12
N ALA A 233 -15.76 -15.54 -19.04
CA ALA A 233 -17.23 -15.57 -19.07
C ALA A 233 -17.89 -14.19 -19.01
N ASN A 234 -17.33 -13.24 -18.25
CA ASN A 234 -18.02 -11.99 -17.90
C ASN A 234 -17.37 -10.71 -18.45
N ALA A 235 -16.06 -10.73 -18.70
CA ALA A 235 -15.28 -9.53 -18.98
C ALA A 235 -14.50 -9.61 -20.31
N LYS A 236 -14.67 -10.68 -21.09
CA LYS A 236 -13.95 -10.88 -22.35
C LYS A 236 -14.24 -9.72 -23.33
N GLY A 237 -13.20 -8.98 -23.67
CA GLY A 237 -13.29 -7.83 -24.58
C GLY A 237 -13.75 -6.53 -23.92
N ASN A 238 -13.87 -6.48 -22.58
CA ASN A 238 -14.14 -5.24 -21.87
C ASN A 238 -12.87 -4.35 -21.91
N PRO A 239 -12.90 -3.16 -22.56
CA PRO A 239 -11.73 -2.30 -22.68
C PRO A 239 -11.31 -1.65 -21.36
N LYS A 240 -12.12 -1.76 -20.29
CA LYS A 240 -11.78 -1.27 -18.95
C LYS A 240 -11.11 -2.34 -18.10
N ILE A 241 -10.94 -3.58 -18.58
CA ILE A 241 -10.30 -4.66 -17.83
C ILE A 241 -9.05 -5.13 -18.58
N LEU A 242 -7.91 -5.07 -17.89
CA LEU A 242 -6.63 -5.52 -18.38
C LEU A 242 -6.24 -6.82 -17.68
N HIS A 243 -5.92 -7.85 -18.46
CA HIS A 243 -5.10 -8.95 -17.97
C HIS A 243 -3.63 -8.57 -18.20
N ALA A 244 -2.95 -8.19 -17.11
CA ALA A 244 -1.58 -7.70 -17.15
C ALA A 244 -0.61 -8.81 -17.57
N THR A 245 0.51 -8.43 -18.17
CA THR A 245 1.64 -9.34 -18.44
C THR A 245 2.62 -9.39 -17.26
N GLU A 246 2.55 -8.38 -16.39
CA GLU A 246 3.36 -8.29 -15.18
C GLU A 246 2.64 -8.86 -13.95
N ARG A 247 3.44 -9.42 -13.04
CA ARG A 247 2.96 -10.03 -11.78
C ARG A 247 2.82 -8.99 -10.68
N CYS A 248 1.91 -9.25 -9.75
CA CYS A 248 1.75 -8.49 -8.52
C CYS A 248 1.75 -6.95 -8.74
N ALA A 249 2.42 -6.17 -7.89
CA ALA A 249 2.45 -4.71 -7.97
C ALA A 249 2.99 -4.16 -9.30
N ALA A 250 3.83 -4.92 -10.04
CA ALA A 250 4.26 -4.53 -11.37
C ALA A 250 3.10 -4.54 -12.38
N GLY A 251 2.13 -5.45 -12.23
CA GLY A 251 0.88 -5.44 -12.99
C GLY A 251 0.02 -4.21 -12.71
N ILE A 252 0.00 -3.74 -11.46
CA ILE A 252 -0.69 -2.49 -11.09
C ILE A 252 -0.03 -1.28 -11.78
N ILE A 253 1.30 -1.20 -11.76
CA ILE A 253 2.06 -0.15 -12.46
C ILE A 253 1.81 -0.21 -13.98
N GLN A 254 1.78 -1.42 -14.57
CA GLN A 254 1.44 -1.61 -15.98
C GLN A 254 0.05 -1.06 -16.30
N ALA A 255 -0.96 -1.34 -15.46
CA ALA A 255 -2.32 -0.88 -15.65
C ALA A 255 -2.47 0.64 -15.57
N ILE A 256 -1.75 1.30 -14.66
CA ILE A 256 -1.70 2.77 -14.58
C ILE A 256 -1.30 3.36 -15.94
N GLY A 257 -0.25 2.82 -16.57
CA GLY A 257 0.20 3.26 -17.89
C GLY A 257 -0.79 2.89 -19.00
N HIS A 258 -1.30 1.66 -18.99
CA HIS A 258 -2.21 1.15 -20.02
C HIS A 258 -3.51 1.98 -20.12
N PHE A 259 -4.10 2.32 -18.97
CA PHE A 259 -5.33 3.12 -18.90
C PHE A 259 -5.07 4.63 -18.87
N ASN A 260 -3.81 5.06 -19.01
CA ASN A 260 -3.41 6.47 -18.98
C ASN A 260 -3.89 7.21 -17.71
N LEU A 261 -3.71 6.56 -16.55
CA LEU A 261 -4.16 7.07 -15.23
C LEU A 261 -3.12 7.96 -14.53
N GLY A 262 -2.00 8.22 -15.20
CA GLY A 262 -0.89 9.06 -14.72
C GLY A 262 0.49 8.45 -15.02
N PRO A 263 1.57 9.02 -14.47
CA PRO A 263 2.92 8.48 -14.62
C PRO A 263 3.03 7.05 -14.12
N ASN A 264 3.64 6.16 -14.90
CA ASN A 264 3.82 4.75 -14.55
C ASN A 264 5.29 4.31 -14.49
N LYS A 265 6.23 5.25 -14.58
CA LYS A 265 7.67 4.98 -14.43
C LYS A 265 8.06 5.19 -12.97
N SER A 266 8.44 4.13 -12.26
CA SER A 266 8.88 4.25 -10.87
C SER A 266 10.20 5.02 -10.80
N PRO A 267 10.38 5.97 -9.86
CA PRO A 267 11.68 6.59 -9.58
C PRO A 267 12.78 5.56 -9.28
N ARG A 268 12.38 4.37 -8.81
CA ARG A 268 13.31 3.28 -8.52
C ARG A 268 13.95 2.67 -9.78
N ASP A 269 13.26 2.76 -10.92
CA ASP A 269 13.70 2.23 -12.23
C ASP A 269 14.59 3.23 -12.99
N VAL A 270 14.65 4.48 -12.53
CA VAL A 270 15.49 5.52 -13.13
C VAL A 270 16.96 5.23 -12.79
N THR A 271 17.80 5.20 -13.82
CA THR A 271 19.26 5.07 -13.71
C THR A 271 19.90 6.42 -14.02
N GLY A 272 20.82 6.87 -13.15
CA GLY A 272 21.44 8.20 -13.24
C GLY A 272 20.63 9.32 -12.57
N VAL A 273 21.22 10.52 -12.53
CA VAL A 273 20.52 11.77 -12.21
C VAL A 273 19.66 12.11 -13.42
N THR A 274 18.37 12.31 -13.22
CA THR A 274 17.41 12.65 -14.27
C THR A 274 17.77 14.00 -14.87
N ASP A 275 18.29 14.00 -16.11
CA ASP A 275 18.13 15.12 -17.03
C ASP A 275 16.65 15.16 -17.45
N SER A 276 15.75 15.70 -16.62
CA SER A 276 14.36 15.85 -17.03
C SER A 276 13.80 17.21 -16.69
N ASN A 277 13.38 17.91 -17.76
CA ASN A 277 12.50 19.07 -17.78
C ASN A 277 11.10 18.81 -17.15
N GLU A 278 10.96 17.80 -16.30
CA GLU A 278 9.75 17.52 -15.52
C GLU A 278 9.83 18.32 -14.22
N ILE A 279 8.77 19.06 -13.91
CA ILE A 279 8.67 19.86 -12.68
C ILE A 279 8.74 18.89 -11.48
N SER A 280 9.89 18.86 -10.81
CA SER A 280 10.09 18.04 -9.63
C SER A 280 9.21 18.56 -8.48
N SER A 281 8.32 17.71 -7.97
CA SER A 281 7.53 18.05 -6.79
C SER A 281 8.34 17.81 -5.51
N PRO A 282 8.06 18.52 -4.40
CA PRO A 282 8.69 18.23 -3.11
C PRO A 282 8.62 16.76 -2.69
N ALA A 283 7.53 16.05 -3.03
CA ALA A 283 7.40 14.64 -2.73
C ALA A 283 8.35 13.77 -3.58
N TYR A 284 8.49 14.11 -4.86
CA TYR A 284 9.40 13.43 -5.79
C TYR A 284 10.86 13.58 -5.34
N GLU A 285 11.29 14.80 -4.98
CA GLU A 285 12.65 15.06 -4.46
C GLU A 285 12.97 14.24 -3.20
N ILE A 286 12.01 14.12 -2.27
CA ILE A 286 12.17 13.29 -1.07
C ILE A 286 12.35 11.81 -1.43
N VAL A 287 11.52 11.28 -2.34
CA VAL A 287 11.63 9.89 -2.78
C VAL A 287 12.99 9.64 -3.44
N GLU A 288 13.43 10.52 -4.32
CA GLU A 288 14.74 10.40 -4.98
C GLU A 288 15.92 10.45 -4.00
N LEU A 289 15.88 11.35 -3.02
CA LEU A 289 16.91 11.45 -1.99
C LEU A 289 17.14 10.12 -1.27
N PHE A 290 16.06 9.46 -0.82
CA PHE A 290 16.18 8.20 -0.07
C PHE A 290 16.49 7.00 -0.97
N LEU A 291 16.05 7.02 -2.23
CA LEU A 291 16.47 6.02 -3.21
C LEU A 291 17.96 6.15 -3.55
N PHE A 292 18.48 7.38 -3.67
CA PHE A 292 19.91 7.60 -3.81
C PHE A 292 20.65 7.02 -2.62
N MET A 293 20.21 7.31 -1.39
CA MET A 293 20.88 6.80 -0.18
C MET A 293 20.89 5.28 -0.12
N GLU A 294 19.80 4.63 -0.53
CA GLU A 294 19.77 3.17 -0.64
C GLU A 294 20.84 2.67 -1.61
N LYS A 295 20.84 3.19 -2.85
CA LYS A 295 21.78 2.77 -3.90
C LYS A 295 23.23 3.07 -3.52
N TRP A 296 23.50 4.22 -2.91
CA TRP A 296 24.82 4.65 -2.43
C TRP A 296 25.39 3.69 -1.38
N ARG A 297 24.61 3.37 -0.34
CA ARG A 297 25.01 2.44 0.72
C ARG A 297 25.16 1.01 0.22
N ARG A 298 24.40 0.61 -0.79
CA ARG A 298 24.56 -0.69 -1.47
C ARG A 298 25.74 -0.71 -2.45
N GLY A 299 26.31 0.46 -2.76
CA GLY A 299 27.38 0.62 -3.74
C GLY A 299 26.93 0.29 -5.16
N GLU A 300 25.66 0.59 -5.48
CA GLU A 300 25.01 0.38 -6.78
C GLU A 300 25.10 1.63 -7.69
N THR A 301 25.54 2.76 -7.14
CA THR A 301 25.89 3.97 -7.88
C THR A 301 27.41 4.11 -8.00
N GLU A 302 27.88 4.91 -8.96
CA GLU A 302 29.30 5.24 -9.05
C GLU A 302 29.76 6.05 -7.84
N ASN A 303 30.90 5.68 -7.25
CA ASN A 303 31.54 6.46 -6.18
C ASN A 303 32.25 7.68 -6.78
N SER A 304 31.48 8.68 -7.18
CA SER A 304 31.98 9.90 -7.78
C SER A 304 31.64 11.13 -6.93
N GLU A 305 32.53 12.11 -6.93
CA GLU A 305 32.27 13.41 -6.32
C GLU A 305 31.10 14.14 -7.01
N ALA A 306 30.82 13.82 -8.29
CA ALA A 306 29.65 14.36 -8.99
C ALA A 306 28.33 13.93 -8.32
N ASN A 307 28.19 12.66 -7.94
CA ASN A 307 27.01 12.15 -7.24
C ASN A 307 26.83 12.79 -5.86
N LEU A 308 27.92 12.98 -5.11
CA LEU A 308 27.89 13.67 -3.82
C LEU A 308 27.62 15.16 -3.98
N ALA A 309 28.10 15.79 -5.06
CA ALA A 309 27.83 17.19 -5.36
C ALA A 309 26.33 17.44 -5.59
N THR A 310 25.58 16.51 -6.17
CA THR A 310 24.11 16.64 -6.31
C THR A 310 23.42 16.70 -4.95
N ILE A 311 23.80 15.85 -3.98
CA ILE A 311 23.25 15.93 -2.62
C ILE A 311 23.72 17.17 -1.89
N LYS A 312 24.99 17.55 -2.06
CA LYS A 312 25.53 18.77 -1.48
C LYS A 312 24.81 20.00 -2.03
N ASP A 313 24.44 19.99 -3.31
CA ASP A 313 23.60 21.02 -3.90
C ASP A 313 22.17 20.96 -3.37
N PHE A 314 21.60 19.79 -3.09
CA PHE A 314 20.29 19.72 -2.42
C PHE A 314 20.33 20.32 -1.01
N CYS A 315 21.45 20.28 -0.29
CA CYS A 315 21.53 20.78 1.09
C CYS A 315 22.03 22.24 1.15
N ARG A 316 21.41 23.08 1.98
CA ARG A 316 22.01 24.39 2.29
C ARG A 316 23.19 24.21 3.23
N SER A 317 24.28 24.95 2.98
CA SER A 317 25.48 24.93 3.83
C SER A 317 25.20 25.28 5.30
N SER A 318 24.25 26.19 5.54
CA SER A 318 23.80 26.56 6.89
C SER A 318 22.67 25.69 7.43
N GLY A 319 22.33 24.59 6.75
CA GLY A 319 21.20 23.75 7.12
C GLY A 319 21.51 22.87 8.33
N ILE A 320 20.46 22.49 9.06
CA ILE A 320 20.58 21.74 10.32
C ILE A 320 19.87 20.39 10.21
N PHE A 321 20.48 19.35 10.76
CA PHE A 321 19.89 18.04 10.98
C PHE A 321 19.74 17.78 12.48
N VAL A 322 18.53 17.44 12.92
CA VAL A 322 18.23 16.99 14.28
C VAL A 322 18.01 15.49 14.28
N HIS A 323 18.95 14.75 14.87
CA HIS A 323 18.91 13.30 14.99
C HIS A 323 17.85 12.85 16.02
N PRO A 324 17.29 11.63 15.93
CA PRO A 324 16.36 11.10 16.94
C PRO A 324 16.90 11.03 18.38
N SER A 325 18.21 11.14 18.57
CA SER A 325 18.84 11.24 19.90
C SER A 325 18.83 12.67 20.49
N GLY A 326 18.31 13.65 19.75
CA GLY A 326 18.36 15.08 20.10
C GLY A 326 19.68 15.77 19.76
N VAL A 327 20.62 15.08 19.12
CA VAL A 327 21.90 15.67 18.67
C VAL A 327 21.66 16.46 17.39
N GLU A 328 22.10 17.73 17.39
CA GLU A 328 22.08 18.60 16.23
C GLU A 328 23.41 18.52 15.47
N LYS A 329 23.34 18.54 14.14
CA LYS A 329 24.49 18.55 13.23
C LYS A 329 24.24 19.48 12.05
N SER A 330 25.30 19.94 11.40
CA SER A 330 25.14 20.59 10.10
C SER A 330 24.76 19.55 9.03
N LEU A 331 24.02 19.96 7.99
CA LEU A 331 23.78 19.07 6.85
C LEU A 331 25.08 18.69 6.12
N GLU A 332 26.12 19.52 6.20
CA GLU A 332 27.44 19.22 5.64
C GLU A 332 28.11 18.03 6.37
N ASP A 333 28.07 18.00 7.70
CA ASP A 333 28.56 16.86 8.49
C ASP A 333 27.80 15.56 8.16
N CYS A 334 26.49 15.68 7.87
CA CYS A 334 25.66 14.56 7.44
C CYS A 334 26.05 14.06 6.05
N ILE A 335 26.44 14.95 5.13
CA ILE A 335 26.95 14.57 3.79
C ILE A 335 28.29 13.86 3.91
N ASP A 336 29.19 14.33 4.78
CA ASP A 336 30.47 13.65 5.00
C ASP A 336 30.27 12.26 5.63
N SER A 337 29.29 12.13 6.54
CA SER A 337 28.87 10.84 7.08
C SER A 337 28.29 9.92 6.00
N LEU A 338 27.52 10.46 5.04
CA LEU A 338 27.02 9.73 3.89
C LEU A 338 28.18 9.26 2.99
N ARG A 339 29.18 10.13 2.71
CA ARG A 339 30.38 9.75 1.93
C ARG A 339 31.06 8.53 2.54
N ALA A 340 31.25 8.51 3.87
CA ALA A 340 31.88 7.39 4.58
C ALA A 340 31.06 6.08 4.53
N SER A 341 29.77 6.15 4.22
CA SER A 341 28.88 4.99 4.16
C SER A 341 28.80 4.29 2.80
N TYR A 342 29.52 4.78 1.79
CA TYR A 342 29.45 4.18 0.45
C TYR A 342 29.74 2.67 0.48
N GLY A 343 28.81 1.87 -0.04
CA GLY A 343 28.97 0.42 -0.10
C GLY A 343 28.95 -0.32 1.25
N ASP A 344 28.65 0.32 2.39
CA ASP A 344 28.62 -0.32 3.72
C ASP A 344 27.55 -1.43 3.85
N LYS A 345 26.57 -1.41 2.95
CA LYS A 345 25.49 -2.39 2.80
C LYS A 345 25.59 -3.24 1.53
N ARG A 346 26.73 -3.20 0.82
CA ARG A 346 26.95 -4.03 -0.37
C ARG A 346 26.74 -5.52 -0.06
N GLY A 347 25.93 -6.18 -0.87
CA GLY A 347 25.60 -7.61 -0.73
C GLY A 347 24.70 -7.95 0.47
N LYS A 348 24.23 -6.96 1.24
CA LYS A 348 23.29 -7.17 2.35
C LYS A 348 21.85 -6.97 1.88
N HIS A 349 20.90 -7.63 2.55
CA HIS A 349 19.49 -7.32 2.41
C HIS A 349 19.21 -5.96 3.05
N PHE A 350 19.31 -4.90 2.25
CA PHE A 350 19.18 -3.52 2.69
C PHE A 350 18.22 -2.76 1.77
N ARG A 351 17.15 -2.18 2.33
CA ARG A 351 16.18 -1.35 1.60
C ARG A 351 15.80 -0.12 2.42
N ILE A 352 15.55 0.98 1.72
CA ILE A 352 14.98 2.20 2.28
C ILE A 352 13.70 2.51 1.50
N TRP A 353 12.64 2.89 2.20
CA TRP A 353 11.46 3.47 1.57
C TRP A 353 10.86 4.55 2.44
N VAL A 354 10.07 5.42 1.82
CA VAL A 354 9.28 6.44 2.50
C VAL A 354 7.81 6.07 2.43
N ASP A 355 7.04 6.52 3.42
CA ASP A 355 5.60 6.27 3.54
C ASP A 355 4.91 7.52 4.07
N GLN A 356 3.77 7.89 3.48
CA GLN A 356 3.00 9.08 3.80
C GLN A 356 3.80 10.37 3.60
N VAL A 357 4.45 10.53 2.43
CA VAL A 357 5.10 11.77 1.99
C VAL A 357 4.04 12.82 1.71
N ILE A 358 3.92 13.77 2.64
CA ILE A 358 2.92 14.83 2.61
C ILE A 358 3.65 16.18 2.65
N PRO A 359 3.83 16.83 1.49
CA PRO A 359 4.27 18.23 1.41
C PRO A 359 3.14 19.17 1.83
N MET A 360 3.49 20.15 2.65
CA MET A 360 2.62 21.26 3.03
C MET A 360 3.34 22.57 2.70
N GLN A 361 2.75 23.40 1.85
CA GLN A 361 3.30 24.72 1.57
C GLN A 361 3.13 25.61 2.81
N VAL A 362 4.23 26.19 3.29
CA VAL A 362 4.27 27.03 4.50
C VAL A 362 4.69 28.48 4.22
N GLY A 363 5.16 28.76 3.01
CA GLY A 363 5.49 30.10 2.52
C GLY A 363 5.36 30.15 0.99
N SER A 364 5.68 31.30 0.37
CA SER A 364 5.66 31.45 -1.10
C SER A 364 6.51 30.38 -1.78
N ASP A 365 7.70 30.15 -1.22
CA ASP A 365 8.75 29.32 -1.82
C ASP A 365 9.22 28.22 -0.86
N SER A 366 8.41 27.86 0.14
CA SER A 366 8.82 26.93 1.19
C SER A 366 7.78 25.85 1.46
N TRP A 367 8.27 24.61 1.61
CA TRP A 367 7.47 23.43 1.89
C TRP A 367 7.99 22.70 3.12
N LEU A 368 7.07 22.37 4.01
CA LEU A 368 7.30 21.43 5.10
C LEU A 368 6.82 20.04 4.66
N VAL A 369 7.73 19.09 4.48
CA VAL A 369 7.42 17.74 4.05
C VAL A 369 7.53 16.79 5.24
N ARG A 370 6.44 16.10 5.57
CA ARG A 370 6.38 15.11 6.65
C ARG A 370 6.20 13.72 6.08
N PHE A 371 6.91 12.74 6.62
CA PHE A 371 6.83 11.35 6.19
C PHE A 371 7.40 10.38 7.23
N LYS A 372 7.10 9.09 7.05
CA LYS A 372 7.79 7.98 7.70
C LYS A 372 8.92 7.53 6.79
N ARG A 373 10.13 7.46 7.33
CA ARG A 373 11.27 6.82 6.68
C ARG A 373 11.47 5.45 7.30
N TRP A 374 11.43 4.43 6.46
CA TRP A 374 11.70 3.06 6.84
C TRP A 374 13.03 2.60 6.31
N GLU A 375 13.71 1.79 7.11
CA GLU A 375 14.94 1.09 6.74
C GLU A 375 14.83 -0.36 7.19
N ILE A 376 15.24 -1.28 6.32
CA ILE A 376 15.45 -2.69 6.67
C ILE A 376 16.91 -3.06 6.38
N SER A 377 17.54 -3.76 7.30
CA SER A 377 18.92 -4.24 7.21
C SER A 377 19.03 -5.63 7.82
N GLY A 378 19.02 -6.66 6.99
CA GLY A 378 18.88 -8.04 7.46
C GLY A 378 17.50 -8.28 8.05
N GLU A 379 17.41 -8.69 9.32
CA GLU A 379 16.16 -8.86 10.05
C GLU A 379 15.72 -7.61 10.81
N GLU A 380 16.60 -6.62 10.94
CA GLU A 380 16.28 -5.39 11.65
C GLU A 380 15.48 -4.44 10.76
N ARG A 381 14.33 -4.00 11.28
CA ARG A 381 13.49 -2.98 10.64
C ARG A 381 13.31 -1.80 11.59
N GLN A 382 13.51 -0.60 11.06
CA GLN A 382 13.46 0.63 11.82
C GLN A 382 12.61 1.67 11.10
N CYS A 383 11.98 2.56 11.87
CA CYS A 383 11.20 3.66 11.34
C CYS A 383 11.48 4.97 12.07
N ARG A 384 11.70 6.03 11.29
CA ARG A 384 11.85 7.40 11.77
C ARG A 384 10.73 8.28 11.22
N LEU A 385 10.10 9.05 12.08
CA LEU A 385 9.25 10.16 11.65
C LEU A 385 10.17 11.29 11.22
N THR A 386 10.05 11.74 9.98
CA THR A 386 10.95 12.73 9.39
C THR A 386 10.15 13.94 8.95
N THR A 387 10.66 15.13 9.28
CA THR A 387 10.16 16.42 8.79
C THR A 387 11.30 17.14 8.12
N ILE A 388 11.08 17.58 6.87
CA ILE A 388 12.08 18.31 6.08
C ILE A 388 11.49 19.66 5.66
N LEU A 389 12.24 20.73 5.89
CA LEU A 389 11.94 22.05 5.35
C LEU A 389 12.73 22.23 4.04
N LEU A 390 11.99 22.36 2.94
CA LEU A 390 12.49 22.66 1.61
C LEU A 390 12.19 24.11 1.26
N CYS A 391 13.12 24.75 0.56
CA CYS A 391 12.94 26.08 -0.02
C CYS A 391 13.28 26.03 -1.51
N SER A 392 12.46 26.59 -2.39
CA SER A 392 12.80 26.70 -3.82
C SER A 392 14.11 27.46 -4.00
N LYS A 393 14.92 27.08 -5.00
CA LYS A 393 15.95 27.98 -5.50
C LYS A 393 15.29 29.24 -6.08
N ASP A 394 16.00 30.37 -5.99
CA ASP A 394 15.53 31.72 -6.34
C ASP A 394 14.68 31.80 -7.62
N LEU A 395 13.79 32.79 -7.71
CA LEU A 395 12.83 33.06 -8.81
C LEU A 395 13.42 33.08 -10.25
N ASN A 396 14.75 33.07 -10.40
CA ASN A 396 15.44 33.11 -11.68
C ASN A 396 16.04 31.77 -12.13
N ASP A 397 16.07 30.73 -11.29
CA ASP A 397 16.70 29.44 -11.60
C ASP A 397 15.72 28.29 -11.30
N ALA A 398 15.00 27.86 -12.34
CA ALA A 398 13.81 27.03 -12.25
C ALA A 398 14.05 25.53 -11.93
N GLN A 399 15.14 25.16 -11.24
CA GLN A 399 15.46 23.74 -11.02
C GLN A 399 15.95 23.40 -9.60
N GLY A 400 15.00 22.90 -8.79
CA GLY A 400 15.21 22.11 -7.57
C GLY A 400 15.12 22.88 -6.25
N SER A 401 14.72 22.19 -5.19
CA SER A 401 14.67 22.74 -3.84
C SER A 401 16.01 22.61 -3.09
N LYS A 402 16.21 23.49 -2.10
CA LYS A 402 17.25 23.39 -1.07
C LYS A 402 16.65 22.90 0.24
N CYS A 403 17.22 21.86 0.81
CA CYS A 403 16.97 21.41 2.16
C CYS A 403 17.61 22.37 3.18
N MET A 404 16.75 22.92 4.04
CA MET A 404 17.12 23.89 5.06
C MET A 404 17.24 23.25 6.43
N TYR A 405 16.38 22.27 6.70
CA TYR A 405 16.22 21.67 8.01
C TYR A 405 15.68 20.26 7.88
N VAL A 406 16.22 19.33 8.65
CA VAL A 406 15.73 17.96 8.78
C VAL A 406 15.60 17.64 10.26
N HIS A 407 14.45 17.13 10.67
CA HIS A 407 14.25 16.64 12.03
C HIS A 407 13.65 15.25 12.00
N GLN A 408 14.32 14.33 12.69
CA GLN A 408 13.90 12.96 12.84
C GLN A 408 13.59 12.62 14.29
N THR A 409 12.54 11.83 14.50
CA THR A 409 12.25 11.16 15.78
C THR A 409 11.97 9.68 15.55
N TRP A 410 12.18 8.85 16.56
CA TRP A 410 11.84 7.42 16.46
C TRP A 410 10.33 7.24 16.46
N LEU A 411 9.81 6.40 15.55
CA LEU A 411 8.45 5.90 15.70
C LEU A 411 8.42 4.96 16.91
N HIS A 412 7.43 5.12 17.78
CA HIS A 412 7.30 4.33 19.01
C HIS A 412 7.38 2.82 18.72
N GLY A 413 8.31 2.12 19.38
CA GLY A 413 8.51 0.67 19.21
C GLY A 413 9.27 0.25 17.93
N ALA A 414 9.78 1.19 17.14
CA ALA A 414 10.50 0.94 15.88
C ALA A 414 11.99 1.33 15.94
N ALA A 415 12.56 1.49 17.14
CA ALA A 415 13.99 1.72 17.35
C ALA A 415 14.79 0.40 17.29
N ALA A 416 16.07 0.50 16.93
CA ALA A 416 17.00 -0.62 16.98
C ALA A 416 17.12 -1.18 18.41
N LYS A 417 17.33 -2.49 18.57
CA LYS A 417 17.48 -3.12 19.90
C LYS A 417 18.78 -2.73 20.61
N ASP A 418 19.81 -2.30 19.87
CA ASP A 418 21.09 -1.86 20.44
C ASP A 418 21.29 -0.35 20.29
N HIS A 419 20.97 0.39 21.35
CA HIS A 419 21.44 1.77 21.54
C HIS A 419 22.85 1.86 22.15
N SER A 420 23.51 0.72 22.40
CA SER A 420 24.78 0.62 23.13
C SER A 420 26.02 0.60 22.25
N SER A 421 25.89 0.41 20.92
CA SER A 421 27.01 0.58 20.01
C SER A 421 26.96 1.97 19.38
N THR A 422 28.00 2.74 19.65
CA THR A 422 28.43 3.95 18.95
C THR A 422 28.79 3.67 17.47
N SER A 423 27.94 2.93 16.76
CA SER A 423 28.01 2.81 15.31
C SER A 423 27.46 4.11 14.72
N ASN A 424 28.35 5.10 14.70
CA ASN A 424 28.26 6.49 14.24
C ASN A 424 27.83 6.67 12.77
N CYS A 425 26.80 5.98 12.28
CA CYS A 425 26.25 6.26 10.97
C CYS A 425 25.06 7.23 11.10
N PHE A 426 25.40 8.51 11.29
CA PHE A 426 24.48 9.63 11.15
C PHE A 426 24.19 9.86 9.67
N ILE A 427 23.49 8.89 9.04
CA ILE A 427 23.06 9.03 7.66
C ILE A 427 21.63 9.58 7.69
N PHE A 428 21.47 10.72 6.99
CA PHE A 428 20.22 11.40 6.62
C PHE A 428 19.00 10.52 6.70
#